data_AF-A0A168MH09-F1
#
_entry.id   AF-A0A168MH09-F1
#
_cell.length_a   1.000
_cell.length_b   1.000
_cell.length_c   1.000
_cell.angle_alpha   90.00
_cell.angle_beta   90.00
_cell.angle_gamma   90.00
#
_symmetry.space_group_name_H-M   'P 1'
#
loop_
_entity.id
_entity.type
_entity.pdbx_description
1 polymer ?
#
loop_
_entity_poly.entity_id
_entity_poly.type
_entity_poly.pdbx_seq_one_letter_code
_entity_poly.pdbx_strand_id
1 'polypeptide(L)'
;MNIIQSISSKGIEYLNEETKLIEFIDFQICNNNWIEYRIIKQRSSDIESQKIRKRDRNVGQRDSFTKSCYIKFFTKPSMIKIEFNSIDDFQNIRDAIIEHGWNTLDLS
;
A
#
# COMPACT_ATOMS: atom_id res chain seq x y z
N MET A 1 14.58 -2.19 9.06
CA MET A 1 14.14 -1.64 7.77
C MET A 1 13.72 -2.78 6.88
N ASN A 2 12.44 -2.89 6.55
CA ASN A 2 11.96 -3.96 5.69
C ASN A 2 12.57 -3.83 4.28
N ILE A 3 13.06 -4.93 3.72
CA ILE A 3 13.76 -4.95 2.43
C ILE A 3 12.88 -5.63 1.40
N ILE A 4 12.50 -4.91 0.34
CA ILE A 4 11.71 -5.49 -0.75
C ILE A 4 12.58 -6.46 -1.54
N GLN A 5 12.09 -7.68 -1.73
CA GLN A 5 12.75 -8.72 -2.54
C GLN A 5 12.15 -8.80 -3.94
N SER A 6 10.83 -8.70 -4.05
CA SER A 6 10.13 -8.79 -5.32
C SER A 6 8.81 -7.99 -5.28
N ILE A 7 8.38 -7.57 -6.47
CA ILE A 7 7.05 -6.98 -6.69
C ILE A 7 6.38 -7.67 -7.86
N SER A 8 5.07 -7.87 -7.73
CA SER A 8 4.23 -8.44 -8.78
C SER A 8 2.87 -7.72 -8.81
N SER A 9 2.03 -8.08 -9.77
CA SER A 9 0.66 -7.56 -9.85
C SER A 9 -0.21 -7.89 -8.64
N LYS A 10 0.18 -8.89 -7.85
CA LYS A 10 -0.55 -9.31 -6.64
C LYS A 10 -0.08 -8.60 -5.38
N GLY A 11 1.17 -8.13 -5.34
CA GLY A 11 1.76 -7.69 -4.08
C GLY A 11 3.28 -7.62 -4.06
N ILE A 12 3.81 -7.45 -2.85
CA ILE A 12 5.24 -7.28 -2.55
C ILE A 12 5.70 -8.37 -1.58
N GLU A 13 6.79 -9.05 -1.91
CA GLU A 13 7.54 -9.87 -0.97
C GLU A 13 8.66 -9.03 -0.34
N TYR A 14 8.79 -9.12 0.97
CA TYR A 14 9.83 -8.39 1.69
C TYR A 14 10.41 -9.21 2.84
N LEU A 15 11.68 -8.96 3.16
CA LEU A 15 12.29 -9.44 4.38
C LEU A 15 11.84 -8.54 5.54
N ASN A 16 11.10 -9.11 6.48
CA ASN A 16 10.75 -8.46 7.73
C ASN A 16 11.95 -8.53 8.67
N GLU A 17 12.48 -7.38 9.09
CA GLU A 17 13.67 -7.32 9.94
C GLU A 17 13.42 -7.75 11.38
N GLU A 18 12.19 -7.64 11.87
CA GLU A 18 11.82 -8.02 13.23
C GLU A 18 11.64 -9.55 13.33
N THR A 19 10.93 -10.15 12.36
CA THR A 19 10.65 -11.59 12.36
C THR A 19 11.76 -12.40 11.67
N LYS A 20 12.60 -11.75 10.86
CA LYS A 20 13.62 -12.36 9.98
C LYS A 20 13.03 -13.34 8.95
N LEU A 21 11.76 -13.18 8.62
CA LEU A 21 11.04 -14.01 7.65
C LEU A 21 10.70 -13.22 6.39
N ILE A 22 10.51 -13.94 5.29
CA ILE A 22 9.92 -13.39 4.07
C ILE A 22 8.41 -13.32 4.29
N GLU A 23 7.86 -12.12 4.16
CA GLU A 23 6.44 -11.84 4.29
C GLU A 23 5.89 -11.24 2.99
N PHE A 24 4.57 -11.33 2.81
CA PHE A 24 3.90 -10.89 1.59
C PHE A 24 2.81 -9.86 1.90
N ILE A 25 2.86 -8.72 1.21
CA ILE A 25 1.82 -7.71 1.21
C ILE A 25 0.94 -7.94 -0.01
N ASP A 26 -0.28 -8.42 0.22
CA ASP A 26 -1.27 -8.61 -0.85
C ASP A 26 -2.02 -7.31 -1.15
N PHE A 27 -1.92 -6.83 -2.38
CA PHE A 27 -2.53 -5.58 -2.84
C PHE A 27 -4.06 -5.64 -2.86
N GLN A 28 -4.66 -6.77 -3.19
CA GLN A 28 -6.11 -6.92 -3.18
C GLN A 28 -6.66 -6.85 -1.75
N ILE A 29 -5.99 -7.49 -0.79
CA ILE A 29 -6.34 -7.42 0.64
C ILE A 29 -6.19 -5.97 1.14
N CYS A 30 -5.10 -5.29 0.78
CA CYS A 30 -4.89 -3.89 1.14
C CYS A 30 -6.01 -2.99 0.60
N ASN A 31 -6.38 -3.15 -0.67
CA ASN A 31 -7.46 -2.37 -1.28
C ASN A 31 -8.81 -2.66 -0.62
N ASN A 32 -9.11 -3.91 -0.29
CA ASN A 32 -10.33 -4.27 0.42
C ASN A 32 -10.40 -3.59 1.79
N ASN A 33 -9.31 -3.59 2.56
CA ASN A 33 -9.23 -2.93 3.86
C ASN A 33 -9.42 -1.41 3.74
N TRP A 34 -8.85 -0.78 2.71
CA TRP A 34 -9.04 0.64 2.43
C TRP A 34 -10.48 0.99 2.10
N ILE A 35 -11.11 0.21 1.22
CA ILE A 35 -12.49 0.40 0.82
C ILE A 35 -13.42 0.26 2.03
N GLU A 36 -13.21 -0.76 2.87
CA GLU A 36 -13.97 -0.97 4.10
C GLU A 36 -13.88 0.25 5.02
N TYR A 37 -12.67 0.76 5.26
CA TYR A 37 -12.45 1.97 6.03
C TYR A 37 -13.20 3.18 5.44
N ARG A 38 -13.13 3.37 4.11
CA ARG A 38 -13.80 4.46 3.41
C ARG A 38 -15.32 4.40 3.55
N ILE A 39 -15.92 3.23 3.33
CA ILE A 39 -17.37 3.03 3.43
C ILE A 39 -17.85 3.36 4.85
N ILE A 40 -17.17 2.84 5.87
CA ILE A 40 -17.49 3.10 7.27
C ILE A 40 -17.39 4.59 7.59
N LYS A 41 -16.29 5.23 7.18
CA LYS A 41 -16.03 6.65 7.48
C LYS A 41 -17.01 7.58 6.77
N GLN A 42 -17.43 7.25 5.54
CA GLN A 42 -18.30 8.09 4.71
C GLN A 42 -19.79 7.79 4.90
N ARG A 43 -20.16 6.74 5.67
CA ARG A 43 -21.54 6.25 5.81
C ARG A 43 -22.21 6.05 4.45
N SER A 44 -21.44 5.55 3.49
CA SER A 44 -21.87 5.42 2.10
C SER A 44 -22.97 4.39 1.95
N SER A 45 -23.92 4.66 1.05
CA SER A 45 -24.93 3.68 0.65
C SER A 45 -24.31 2.49 -0.09
N ASP A 46 -25.04 1.38 -0.23
CA ASP A 46 -24.56 0.20 -0.95
C ASP A 46 -24.18 0.49 -2.41
N ILE A 47 -24.96 1.36 -3.08
CA ILE A 47 -24.70 1.76 -4.48
C ILE A 47 -23.40 2.56 -4.59
N GLU A 48 -23.15 3.47 -3.66
CA GLU A 48 -21.93 4.26 -3.62
C GLU A 48 -20.72 3.38 -3.27
N SER A 49 -20.90 2.46 -2.31
CA SER A 49 -19.90 1.46 -1.93
C SER A 49 -19.45 0.59 -3.11
N GLN A 50 -20.39 0.17 -3.98
CA GLN A 50 -20.04 -0.56 -5.20
C GLN A 50 -19.27 0.30 -6.21
N LYS A 51 -19.59 1.59 -6.34
CA LYS A 51 -18.83 2.51 -7.20
C LYS A 51 -17.41 2.71 -6.70
N ILE A 52 -17.23 2.86 -5.38
CA ILE A 52 -15.92 2.96 -4.73
C ILE A 52 -15.09 1.70 -5.03
N ARG A 53 -15.66 0.51 -4.82
CA ARG A 53 -15.00 -0.78 -5.12
C ARG A 53 -14.51 -0.90 -6.57
N LYS A 54 -15.27 -0.37 -7.53
CA LYS A 54 -14.92 -0.46 -8.95
C LYS A 54 -13.79 0.49 -9.36
N ARG A 55 -13.65 1.64 -8.69
CA ARG A 55 -12.75 2.72 -9.12
C ARG A 55 -11.51 2.87 -8.25
N ASP A 56 -11.64 2.65 -6.95
CA ASP A 56 -10.54 2.87 -6.02
C ASP A 56 -9.54 1.70 -6.10
N ARG A 57 -8.28 2.03 -6.37
CA ARG A 57 -7.17 1.09 -6.50
C ARG A 57 -6.06 1.37 -5.48
N ASN A 58 -6.37 2.12 -4.42
CA ASN A 58 -5.37 2.43 -3.41
C ASN A 58 -5.07 1.19 -2.56
N VAL A 59 -3.77 0.91 -2.39
CA VAL A 59 -3.24 -0.20 -1.58
C VAL A 59 -2.43 0.29 -0.37
N GLY A 60 -2.13 1.58 -0.33
CA GLY A 60 -1.42 2.21 0.78
C GLY A 60 -1.45 3.72 0.69
N GLN A 61 -0.69 4.35 1.58
CA GLN A 61 -0.38 5.77 1.60
C GLN A 61 1.13 5.97 1.59
N ARG A 62 1.59 7.09 1.06
CA ARG A 62 3.02 7.42 0.95
C ARG A 62 3.31 8.84 1.39
N ASP A 63 4.56 9.08 1.74
CA ASP A 63 5.09 10.41 2.04
C ASP A 63 6.54 10.48 1.56
N SER A 64 6.83 11.48 0.73
CA SER A 64 8.16 11.73 0.17
C SER A 64 8.85 12.96 0.77
N PHE A 65 8.19 13.75 1.62
CA PHE A 65 8.78 14.94 2.24
C PHE A 65 9.30 14.69 3.67
N THR A 66 9.03 13.53 4.25
CA THR A 66 9.63 13.14 5.54
C THR A 66 11.12 12.83 5.41
N LYS A 67 11.85 12.92 6.54
CA LYS A 67 13.30 12.61 6.64
C LYS A 67 13.69 11.24 6.03
N SER A 68 12.76 10.29 6.05
CA SER A 68 12.82 9.04 5.28
C SER A 68 11.53 8.90 4.48
N CYS A 69 11.63 8.73 3.16
CA CYS A 69 10.45 8.45 2.32
C CYS A 69 9.86 7.09 2.71
N TYR A 70 8.54 6.92 2.65
CA TYR A 70 7.92 5.65 3.00
C TYR A 70 6.66 5.35 2.21
N ILE A 71 6.33 4.07 2.15
CA ILE A 71 5.01 3.57 1.76
C ILE A 71 4.46 2.75 2.93
N LYS A 72 3.24 3.06 3.35
CA LYS A 72 2.49 2.35 4.40
C LYS A 72 1.28 1.68 3.76
N PHE A 73 1.25 0.35 3.79
CA PHE A 73 0.21 -0.45 3.18
C PHE A 73 -0.98 -0.66 4.11
N PHE A 74 -2.17 -0.75 3.54
CA PHE A 74 -3.42 -0.92 4.29
C PHE A 74 -3.65 -2.36 4.74
N THR A 75 -2.64 -2.97 5.36
CA THR A 75 -2.72 -4.31 5.95
C THR A 75 -3.44 -4.29 7.31
N LYS A 76 -3.93 -5.45 7.75
CA LYS A 76 -4.52 -5.69 9.08
C LYS A 76 -3.76 -6.83 9.76
N PRO A 77 -3.66 -6.87 11.11
CA PRO A 77 -4.22 -5.89 12.06
C PRO A 77 -3.44 -4.57 12.12
N SER A 78 -2.17 -4.57 11.74
CA SER A 78 -1.32 -3.40 11.66
C SER A 78 -0.98 -3.06 10.21
N MET A 79 -0.90 -1.76 9.91
CA MET A 79 -0.43 -1.26 8.61
C MET A 79 1.08 -1.39 8.53
N ILE A 80 1.59 -2.16 7.57
CA ILE A 80 3.01 -2.37 7.36
C ILE A 80 3.62 -1.13 6.68
N LYS A 81 4.70 -0.61 7.25
CA LYS A 81 5.46 0.53 6.72
C LYS A 81 6.80 0.04 6.16
N ILE A 82 7.09 0.39 4.92
CA ILE A 82 8.40 0.21 4.29
C ILE A 82 9.02 1.60 4.14
N GLU A 83 10.19 1.78 4.75
CA GLU A 83 10.98 3.01 4.68
C GLU A 83 12.10 2.84 3.67
N PHE A 84 12.39 3.90 2.92
CA PHE A 84 13.38 3.91 1.85
C PHE A 84 14.54 4.84 2.22
N ASN A 85 15.76 4.39 1.92
CA ASN A 85 16.97 5.18 2.15
C ASN A 85 17.26 6.17 1.00
N SER A 86 16.70 5.92 -0.18
CA SER A 86 16.85 6.78 -1.35
C SER A 86 15.48 7.13 -1.94
N ILE A 87 15.40 8.32 -2.53
CA ILE A 87 14.21 8.74 -3.29
C ILE A 87 14.03 7.87 -4.53
N ASP A 88 15.13 7.41 -5.14
CA ASP A 88 15.10 6.58 -6.35
C ASP A 88 14.48 5.21 -6.06
N ASP A 89 14.85 4.55 -4.96
CA ASP A 89 14.24 3.27 -4.54
C ASP A 89 12.75 3.44 -4.26
N PHE A 90 12.39 4.53 -3.59
CA PHE A 90 10.99 4.86 -3.33
C PHE A 90 10.21 5.07 -4.64
N GLN A 91 10.77 5.82 -5.59
CA GLN A 91 10.14 6.09 -6.89
C GLN A 91 10.01 4.81 -7.71
N ASN A 92 11.04 3.97 -7.77
CA ASN A 92 11.01 2.69 -8.47
C ASN A 92 9.89 1.78 -7.95
N ILE A 93 9.75 1.67 -6.62
CA ILE A 93 8.70 0.84 -6.02
C ILE A 93 7.32 1.46 -6.23
N ARG A 94 7.18 2.78 -6.10
CA ARG A 94 5.94 3.50 -6.41
C ARG A 94 5.50 3.25 -7.85
N ASP A 95 6.42 3.37 -8.79
CA ASP A 95 6.12 3.26 -10.22
C ASP A 95 5.78 1.81 -10.59
N ALA A 96 6.48 0.82 -10.01
CA ALA A 96 6.13 -0.58 -10.18
C ALA A 96 4.73 -0.92 -9.63
N ILE A 97 4.30 -0.32 -8.51
CA ILE A 97 2.91 -0.44 -8.01
C ILE A 97 1.91 0.09 -9.06
N ILE A 98 2.21 1.25 -9.66
CA ILE A 98 1.37 1.89 -10.69
C ILE A 98 1.31 1.07 -11.97
N GLU A 99 2.45 0.55 -12.43
CA GLU A 99 2.54 -0.33 -13.61
C GLU A 99 1.70 -1.60 -13.44
N HIS A 100 1.53 -2.06 -12.19
CA HIS A 100 0.66 -3.17 -11.84
C HIS A 100 -0.82 -2.80 -11.66
N GLY A 101 -1.20 -1.55 -11.94
CA GLY A 101 -2.60 -1.08 -11.91
C GLY A 101 -3.10 -0.66 -10.53
N TRP A 102 -2.20 -0.51 -9.56
CA TRP A 102 -2.51 -0.10 -8.19
C TRP A 102 -2.06 1.34 -7.94
N ASN A 103 -2.56 1.95 -6.87
CA ASN A 103 -2.19 3.31 -6.48
C ASN A 103 -1.84 3.40 -4.99
N THR A 104 -1.19 4.50 -4.62
CA THR A 104 -0.94 4.88 -3.23
C THR A 104 -1.44 6.31 -3.03
N LEU A 105 -2.05 6.59 -1.87
CA LEU A 105 -2.47 7.93 -1.50
C LEU A 105 -1.24 8.78 -1.19
N ASP A 106 -1.12 9.91 -1.88
CA ASP A 106 -0.07 10.86 -1.61
C ASP A 106 -0.44 11.74 -0.41
N LEU A 107 0.42 11.75 0.62
CA LEU A 107 0.28 12.62 1.80
C LEU A 107 1.29 13.77 1.81
N SER A 108 2.14 13.82 0.78
CA SER A 108 3.14 14.85 0.57
C SER A 108 2.52 16.17 0.09
#